data_AF-A0A0C2DIZ4-F1
#
_entry.id   AF-A0A0C2DIZ4-F1
#
_cell.length_a   1.000
_cell.length_b   1.000
_cell.length_c   1.000
_cell.angle_alpha   90.00
_cell.angle_beta   90.00
_cell.angle_gamma   90.00
#
_symmetry.space_group_name_H-M   'P 1'
#
loop_
_entity.id
_entity.type
_entity.pdbx_description
1 polymer ?
#
loop_
_entity_poly.entity_id
_entity_poly.type
_entity_poly.pdbx_seq_one_letter_code
_entity_poly.pdbx_strand_id
1 'polypeptide(L)'
;MDGRKPWTAQEIDYLKHHYNCKPAWEIGLDLERSVASIHNKVIKMGLKKSKPWTEEEIEYLFNLDARDTLRKVAKHLNRTEQSVASKMQKLGLSFEEFSTGYTPNYIAQKLSMNPYGMQKYLKYRGVKLTKLVLGKKKRIYQVDGADFWKAVEKHPHDFNLKDYERKSILPEPEWLNEALTACKYVSWEQKGWTTKEVKRLIELREKGHTNQEISEVLGRPLYSVKSKYPKVMKELNHG
;
A
#
# COMPACT_ATOMS: atom_id res chain seq x y z
N MET A 1 -18.64 -31.36 -54.01
CA MET A 1 -19.12 -31.24 -52.62
C MET A 1 -17.96 -30.76 -51.78
N ASP A 2 -17.80 -29.45 -51.61
CA ASP A 2 -16.68 -28.91 -50.83
C ASP A 2 -16.99 -29.00 -49.33
N GLY A 3 -16.66 -30.17 -48.77
CA GLY A 3 -16.75 -30.42 -47.34
C GLY A 3 -15.73 -29.56 -46.60
N ARG A 4 -16.19 -28.54 -45.87
CA ARG A 4 -15.33 -27.74 -44.99
C ARG A 4 -14.72 -28.66 -43.92
N LYS A 5 -13.38 -28.78 -43.89
CA LYS A 5 -12.64 -29.52 -42.84
C LYS A 5 -13.11 -29.07 -41.45
N PRO A 6 -13.77 -29.93 -40.66
CA PRO A 6 -14.24 -29.59 -39.33
C PRO A 6 -13.05 -29.32 -38.41
N TRP A 7 -13.23 -28.45 -37.41
CA TRP A 7 -12.20 -28.15 -36.42
C TRP A 7 -12.10 -29.28 -35.40
N THR A 8 -10.91 -29.86 -35.24
CA THR A 8 -10.66 -30.88 -34.22
C THR A 8 -10.46 -30.23 -32.84
N ALA A 9 -10.62 -31.02 -31.77
CA ALA A 9 -10.36 -30.55 -30.41
C ALA A 9 -8.91 -30.08 -30.23
N GLN A 10 -7.95 -30.78 -30.84
CA GLN A 10 -6.53 -30.44 -30.82
C GLN A 10 -6.25 -29.11 -31.54
N GLU A 11 -6.82 -28.88 -32.72
CA GLU A 11 -6.67 -27.60 -33.43
C GLU A 11 -7.26 -26.42 -32.64
N ILE A 12 -8.39 -26.66 -31.95
CA ILE A 12 -9.03 -25.65 -31.09
C ILE A 12 -8.15 -25.33 -29.89
N ASP A 13 -7.56 -26.35 -29.25
CA ASP A 13 -6.69 -26.18 -28.10
C ASP A 13 -5.39 -25.46 -28.48
N TYR A 14 -4.76 -25.87 -29.58
CA TYR A 14 -3.60 -25.19 -30.16
C TYR A 14 -3.88 -23.72 -30.44
N LEU A 15 -5.02 -23.42 -31.09
CA LEU A 15 -5.43 -22.06 -31.38
C LEU A 15 -5.59 -21.23 -30.10
N LYS A 16 -6.17 -21.77 -29.02
CA LYS A 16 -6.31 -21.05 -27.74
C LYS A 16 -4.96 -20.68 -27.12
N HIS A 17 -3.99 -21.59 -27.15
CA HIS A 17 -2.68 -21.38 -26.55
C HIS A 17 -1.80 -20.43 -27.37
N HIS A 18 -1.87 -20.51 -28.70
CA HIS A 18 -0.94 -19.79 -29.57
C HIS A 18 -1.49 -18.48 -30.15
N TYR A 19 -2.81 -18.24 -30.13
CA TYR A 19 -3.39 -17.04 -30.76
C TYR A 19 -2.89 -15.70 -30.19
N ASN A 20 -2.52 -15.66 -28.91
CA ASN A 20 -1.94 -14.47 -28.30
C ASN A 20 -0.44 -14.30 -28.55
N CYS A 21 0.26 -15.38 -28.90
CA CYS A 21 1.72 -15.41 -28.99
C CYS A 21 2.24 -15.43 -30.43
N LYS A 22 1.43 -15.95 -31.38
CA LYS A 22 1.78 -16.08 -32.79
C LYS A 22 0.89 -15.19 -33.68
N PRO A 23 1.40 -14.69 -34.82
CA PRO A 23 0.55 -14.08 -35.84
C PRO A 23 -0.33 -15.14 -36.52
N ALA A 24 -1.50 -14.73 -37.02
CA ALA A 24 -2.50 -15.66 -37.56
C ALA A 24 -2.01 -16.43 -38.81
N TRP A 25 -1.04 -15.88 -39.54
CA TRP A 25 -0.41 -16.57 -40.68
C TRP A 25 0.46 -17.75 -40.24
N GLU A 26 1.21 -17.61 -39.16
CA GLU A 26 2.06 -18.68 -38.61
C GLU A 26 1.19 -19.80 -38.05
N ILE A 27 0.12 -19.46 -37.33
CA ILE A 27 -0.88 -20.44 -36.86
C ILE A 27 -1.58 -21.13 -38.04
N GLY A 28 -1.80 -20.42 -39.14
CA GLY A 28 -2.34 -21.00 -40.36
C GLY A 28 -1.42 -22.04 -40.99
N LEU A 29 -0.10 -21.80 -40.96
CA LEU A 29 0.91 -22.79 -41.38
C LEU A 29 0.92 -24.00 -40.44
N ASP A 30 0.96 -23.76 -39.13
CA ASP A 30 1.01 -24.83 -38.10
C ASP A 30 -0.21 -25.77 -38.14
N LEU A 31 -1.39 -25.24 -38.49
CA LEU A 31 -2.65 -25.98 -38.52
C LEU A 31 -3.08 -26.41 -39.94
N GLU A 32 -2.27 -26.10 -40.96
CA GLU A 32 -2.60 -26.30 -42.37
C GLU A 32 -3.98 -25.70 -42.75
N ARG A 33 -4.23 -24.47 -42.31
CA ARG A 33 -5.48 -23.74 -42.53
C ARG A 33 -5.21 -22.34 -43.07
N SER A 34 -6.12 -21.85 -43.90
CA SER A 34 -6.05 -20.46 -44.37
C SER A 34 -6.23 -19.47 -43.21
N VAL A 35 -5.57 -18.31 -43.30
CA VAL A 35 -5.70 -17.21 -42.33
C VAL A 35 -7.16 -16.80 -42.14
N ALA A 36 -7.96 -16.82 -43.22
CA ALA A 36 -9.40 -16.57 -43.16
C ALA A 36 -10.14 -17.60 -42.30
N SER A 37 -9.79 -18.89 -42.39
CA SER A 37 -10.34 -19.94 -41.54
C SER A 37 -9.98 -19.71 -40.06
N ILE A 38 -8.74 -19.30 -39.77
CA ILE A 38 -8.30 -18.96 -38.41
C ILE A 38 -9.14 -17.79 -37.87
N HIS A 39 -9.24 -16.68 -38.60
CA HIS A 39 -10.00 -15.51 -38.17
C HIS A 39 -11.49 -15.83 -37.92
N ASN A 40 -12.13 -16.57 -38.82
CA ASN A 40 -13.53 -16.98 -38.65
C ASN A 40 -13.74 -17.83 -37.40
N LYS A 41 -12.80 -18.74 -37.11
CA LYS A 41 -12.88 -19.59 -35.92
C LYS A 41 -12.68 -18.78 -34.64
N VAL A 42 -11.68 -17.91 -34.60
CA VAL A 42 -11.39 -17.00 -33.49
C VAL A 42 -12.61 -16.13 -33.17
N ILE A 43 -13.24 -15.53 -34.18
CA ILE A 43 -14.45 -14.71 -34.02
C ILE A 43 -15.59 -15.55 -33.44
N LYS A 44 -15.83 -16.75 -33.99
CA LYS A 44 -16.87 -17.67 -33.50
C LYS A 44 -16.63 -18.12 -32.05
N MET A 45 -15.37 -18.18 -31.62
CA MET A 45 -14.97 -18.53 -30.26
C MET A 45 -14.89 -17.32 -29.31
N GLY A 46 -15.05 -16.09 -29.80
CA GLY A 46 -14.88 -14.88 -29.01
C GLY A 46 -13.44 -14.64 -28.53
N LEU A 47 -12.45 -15.25 -29.17
CA LEU A 47 -11.04 -15.07 -28.82
C LEU A 47 -10.57 -13.67 -29.23
N LYS A 48 -10.01 -12.91 -28.29
CA LYS A 48 -9.44 -11.57 -28.53
C LYS A 48 -7.93 -11.64 -28.39
N LYS A 49 -7.22 -11.02 -29.34
CA LYS A 49 -5.76 -10.93 -29.28
C LYS A 49 -5.39 -9.91 -28.21
N SER A 50 -4.64 -10.33 -27.20
CA SER A 50 -4.12 -9.45 -26.15
C SER A 50 -2.59 -9.40 -26.24
N LYS A 51 -2.00 -8.20 -26.15
CA LYS A 51 -0.55 -8.05 -26.04
C LYS A 51 -0.11 -8.67 -24.71
N PRO A 52 0.76 -9.71 -24.70
CA PRO A 52 1.26 -10.31 -23.47
C PRO A 52 2.01 -9.28 -22.65
N TRP A 53 1.93 -9.35 -21.32
CA TRP A 53 2.65 -8.46 -20.42
C TRP A 53 4.10 -8.93 -20.28
N THR A 54 5.06 -8.06 -20.53
CA THR A 54 6.47 -8.38 -20.32
C THR A 54 6.85 -8.22 -18.85
N GLU A 55 7.98 -8.79 -18.44
CA GLU A 55 8.47 -8.68 -17.07
C GLU A 55 8.80 -7.23 -16.72
N GLU A 56 9.38 -6.48 -17.66
CA GLU A 56 9.71 -5.06 -17.49
C GLU A 56 8.45 -4.20 -17.34
N GLU A 57 7.38 -4.50 -18.09
CA GLU A 57 6.09 -3.83 -17.92
C GLU A 57 5.49 -4.12 -16.54
N ILE A 58 5.67 -5.33 -16.00
CA ILE A 58 5.19 -5.72 -14.68
C ILE A 58 6.01 -5.04 -13.57
N GLU A 59 7.34 -5.03 -13.69
CA GLU A 59 8.25 -4.33 -12.78
C GLU A 59 7.95 -2.83 -12.73
N TYR A 60 7.70 -2.21 -13.89
CA TYR A 60 7.29 -0.81 -13.96
C TYR A 60 5.99 -0.55 -13.20
N LEU A 61 5.00 -1.46 -13.27
CA LEU A 61 3.75 -1.34 -12.49
C LEU A 61 3.97 -1.45 -10.97
N PHE A 62 4.98 -2.18 -10.50
CA PHE A 62 5.33 -2.25 -9.07
C PHE A 62 6.11 -1.03 -8.57
N ASN A 63 6.76 -0.30 -9.47
CA ASN A 63 7.63 0.84 -9.15
C ASN A 63 7.00 2.21 -9.52
N LEU A 64 5.67 2.29 -9.64
CA LEU A 64 4.97 3.53 -9.98
C LEU A 64 5.14 4.60 -8.89
N ASP A 65 5.34 5.86 -9.29
CA ASP A 65 5.33 7.01 -8.37
C ASP A 65 3.87 7.32 -7.98
N ALA A 66 3.64 7.75 -6.75
CA ALA A 66 2.32 8.20 -6.27
C ALA A 66 1.72 9.37 -7.08
N ARG A 67 2.50 10.02 -7.95
CA ARG A 67 2.02 11.07 -8.87
C ARG A 67 1.67 10.56 -10.26
N ASP A 68 1.96 9.30 -10.56
CA ASP A 68 1.59 8.72 -11.85
C ASP A 68 0.07 8.56 -11.94
N THR A 69 -0.47 8.91 -13.10
CA THR A 69 -1.90 8.74 -13.41
C THR A 69 -2.08 7.55 -14.35
N LEU A 70 -3.25 6.91 -14.34
CA LEU A 70 -3.49 5.69 -15.11
C LEU A 70 -3.26 5.96 -16.59
N ARG A 71 -3.66 7.17 -17.02
CA ARG A 71 -3.39 7.72 -18.33
C ARG A 71 -1.91 7.86 -18.66
N LYS A 72 -1.08 8.36 -17.73
CA LYS A 72 0.37 8.51 -17.91
C LYS A 72 1.04 7.14 -18.00
N VAL A 73 0.68 6.21 -17.12
CA VAL A 73 1.18 4.82 -17.12
C VAL A 73 0.78 4.10 -18.41
N ALA A 74 -0.48 4.20 -18.82
CA ALA A 74 -0.99 3.64 -20.07
C ALA A 74 -0.24 4.18 -21.30
N LYS A 75 0.03 5.49 -21.33
CA LYS A 75 0.82 6.12 -22.38
C LYS A 75 2.26 5.62 -22.40
N HIS A 76 2.90 5.47 -21.24
CA HIS A 76 4.28 4.97 -21.13
C HIS A 76 4.41 3.52 -21.60
N LEU A 77 3.47 2.66 -21.19
CA LEU A 77 3.44 1.24 -21.56
C LEU A 77 2.90 0.97 -22.97
N ASN A 78 2.44 2.02 -23.67
CA ASN A 78 1.71 1.92 -24.94
C ASN A 78 0.56 0.90 -24.88
N ARG A 79 -0.27 1.01 -23.84
CA ARG A 79 -1.45 0.17 -23.58
C ARG A 79 -2.67 1.04 -23.30
N THR A 80 -3.86 0.46 -23.37
CA THR A 80 -5.09 1.14 -22.95
C THR A 80 -5.17 1.23 -21.44
N GLU A 81 -5.74 2.31 -20.89
CA GLU A 81 -5.99 2.48 -19.45
C GLU A 81 -6.71 1.27 -18.82
N GLN A 82 -7.72 0.74 -19.52
CA GLN A 82 -8.46 -0.44 -19.06
C GLN A 82 -7.59 -1.69 -18.95
N SER A 83 -6.71 -1.95 -19.93
CA SER A 83 -5.76 -3.07 -19.88
C SER A 83 -4.79 -2.95 -18.71
N VAL A 84 -4.30 -1.74 -18.44
CA VAL A 84 -3.41 -1.45 -17.30
C VAL A 84 -4.14 -1.69 -15.99
N ALA A 85 -5.32 -1.09 -15.81
CA ALA A 85 -6.12 -1.25 -14.60
C ALA A 85 -6.46 -2.72 -14.31
N SER A 86 -6.88 -3.48 -15.31
CA SER A 86 -7.17 -4.92 -15.16
C SER A 86 -5.92 -5.74 -14.81
N LYS A 87 -4.74 -5.38 -15.32
CA LYS A 87 -3.49 -6.08 -14.96
C LYS A 87 -3.07 -5.72 -13.54
N MET A 88 -3.11 -4.44 -13.17
CA MET A 88 -2.83 -3.97 -11.82
C MET A 88 -3.72 -4.69 -10.81
N GLN A 89 -5.04 -4.77 -11.04
CA GLN A 89 -5.97 -5.49 -10.17
C GLN A 89 -5.59 -6.97 -9.99
N LYS A 90 -5.18 -7.66 -11.07
CA LYS A 90 -4.71 -9.06 -11.00
C LYS A 90 -3.40 -9.22 -10.24
N LEU A 91 -2.57 -8.18 -10.21
CA LEU A 91 -1.34 -8.11 -9.42
C LEU A 91 -1.60 -7.64 -7.97
N GLY A 92 -2.85 -7.32 -7.61
CA GLY A 92 -3.21 -6.78 -6.30
C GLY A 92 -2.86 -5.29 -6.12
N LEU A 93 -2.67 -4.55 -7.21
CA LEU A 93 -2.39 -3.10 -7.24
C LEU A 93 -3.68 -2.35 -7.59
N SER A 94 -4.06 -1.29 -6.87
CA SER A 94 -5.26 -0.48 -7.20
C SER A 94 -4.93 0.99 -7.50
N PHE A 95 -5.52 1.57 -8.55
CA PHE A 95 -5.26 2.97 -8.91
C PHE A 95 -5.91 3.97 -7.94
N GLU A 96 -6.99 3.55 -7.25
CA GLU A 96 -7.56 4.28 -6.11
C GLU A 96 -6.54 4.49 -4.99
N GLU A 97 -5.52 3.63 -4.86
CA GLU A 97 -4.44 3.77 -3.87
C GLU A 97 -3.30 4.67 -4.33
N PHE A 98 -3.23 5.04 -5.62
CA PHE A 98 -2.11 5.82 -6.18
C PHE A 98 -2.47 7.23 -6.67
N SER A 99 -3.71 7.53 -7.10
CA SER A 99 -3.98 8.86 -7.72
C SER A 99 -4.67 9.87 -6.81
N THR A 100 -5.26 9.41 -5.72
CA THR A 100 -5.98 10.28 -4.78
C THR A 100 -5.48 9.92 -3.40
N GLY A 101 -4.71 10.81 -2.78
CA GLY A 101 -4.02 10.52 -1.52
C GLY A 101 -4.88 9.82 -0.46
N TYR A 102 -4.23 9.27 0.55
CA TYR A 102 -4.90 8.45 1.55
C TYR A 102 -5.86 9.27 2.42
N THR A 103 -7.06 8.74 2.64
CA THR A 103 -7.95 9.36 3.63
C THR A 103 -7.37 9.11 5.03
N PRO A 104 -7.54 10.04 5.99
CA PRO A 104 -7.11 9.82 7.37
C PRO A 104 -7.68 8.53 7.98
N ASN A 105 -8.89 8.13 7.57
CA ASN A 105 -9.53 6.91 8.04
C ASN A 105 -8.82 5.65 7.54
N TYR A 106 -8.40 5.64 6.27
CA TYR A 106 -7.64 4.53 5.69
C TYR A 106 -6.28 4.37 6.40
N ILE A 107 -5.54 5.47 6.56
CA ILE A 107 -4.24 5.44 7.25
C ILE A 107 -4.41 4.96 8.70
N ALA A 108 -5.46 5.44 9.39
CA ALA A 108 -5.77 5.00 10.74
C ALA A 108 -6.01 3.49 10.81
N GLN A 109 -6.80 2.93 9.88
CA GLN A 109 -7.06 1.50 9.81
C GLN A 109 -5.77 0.69 9.61
N LYS A 110 -4.91 1.11 8.67
CA LYS A 110 -3.65 0.40 8.36
C LYS A 110 -2.60 0.46 9.47
N LEU A 111 -2.71 1.44 10.36
CA LEU A 111 -1.81 1.62 11.51
C LEU A 111 -2.46 1.22 12.84
N SER A 112 -3.62 0.53 12.80
CA SER A 112 -4.38 0.14 13.99
C SER A 112 -4.66 1.31 14.96
N MET A 113 -4.86 2.51 14.42
CA MET A 113 -5.16 3.73 15.16
C MET A 113 -6.64 4.11 15.06
N ASN A 114 -7.10 4.91 16.03
CA ASN A 114 -8.40 5.55 15.94
C ASN A 114 -8.41 6.64 14.85
N PRO A 115 -9.40 6.65 13.93
CA PRO A 115 -9.56 7.69 12.89
C PRO A 115 -9.53 9.13 13.40
N TYR A 116 -10.11 9.41 14.56
CA TYR A 116 -10.09 10.75 15.17
C TYR A 116 -8.67 11.14 15.62
N GLY A 117 -7.93 10.18 16.19
CA GLY A 117 -6.53 10.36 16.58
C GLY A 117 -5.66 10.68 15.38
N MET A 118 -5.88 9.98 14.25
CA MET A 118 -5.16 10.24 13.00
C MET A 118 -5.44 11.65 12.44
N GLN A 119 -6.70 12.08 12.40
CA GLN A 119 -7.04 13.44 11.95
C GLN A 119 -6.37 14.53 12.82
N LYS A 120 -6.39 14.32 14.14
CA LYS A 120 -5.75 15.22 15.10
C LYS A 120 -4.24 15.26 14.92
N TYR A 121 -3.60 14.09 14.73
CA TYR A 121 -2.19 13.96 14.43
C TYR A 121 -1.80 14.76 13.18
N LEU A 122 -2.49 14.52 12.06
CA LEU A 122 -2.21 15.20 10.79
C LEU A 122 -2.31 16.73 10.93
N LYS A 123 -3.33 17.20 11.67
CA LYS A 123 -3.50 18.63 11.95
C LYS A 123 -2.37 19.20 12.82
N TYR A 124 -1.97 18.52 13.88
CA TYR A 124 -0.90 19.00 14.77
C TYR A 124 0.49 18.95 14.16
N ARG A 125 0.73 17.97 13.30
CA ARG A 125 1.99 17.85 12.56
C ARG A 125 2.03 18.72 11.30
N GLY A 126 0.94 19.44 11.00
CA GLY A 126 0.88 20.36 9.87
C GLY A 126 0.93 19.66 8.51
N VAL A 127 0.48 18.40 8.42
CA VAL A 127 0.49 17.65 7.16
C VAL A 127 -0.59 18.22 6.25
N LYS A 128 -0.23 18.51 5.00
CA LYS A 128 -1.12 19.12 4.03
C LYS A 128 -2.27 18.18 3.67
N LEU A 129 -3.50 18.61 3.92
CA LEU A 129 -4.71 17.91 3.50
C LEU A 129 -5.21 18.47 2.17
N THR A 130 -5.25 17.63 1.15
CA THR A 130 -5.85 17.95 -0.14
C THR A 130 -7.33 17.60 -0.11
N LYS A 131 -8.17 18.52 -0.59
CA LYS A 131 -9.62 18.34 -0.64
C LYS A 131 -10.03 17.81 -2.01
N LEU A 132 -10.53 16.59 -2.04
CA LEU A 132 -11.10 15.97 -3.23
C LEU A 132 -12.62 16.20 -3.27
N VAL A 133 -13.13 16.66 -4.41
CA VAL A 133 -14.58 16.77 -4.66
C VAL A 133 -15.01 15.58 -5.51
N LEU A 134 -15.83 14.70 -4.93
CA LEU A 134 -16.40 13.55 -5.61
C LEU A 134 -17.86 13.85 -5.97
N GLY A 135 -18.13 13.94 -7.27
CA GLY A 135 -19.47 14.21 -7.81
C GLY A 135 -20.05 15.54 -7.34
N LYS A 136 -21.37 15.62 -7.17
CA LYS A 136 -22.08 16.90 -6.97
C LYS A 136 -21.98 17.47 -5.54
N LYS A 137 -21.67 16.66 -4.51
CA LYS A 137 -21.72 17.11 -3.10
C LYS A 137 -20.71 16.48 -2.12
N LYS A 138 -20.03 15.38 -2.46
CA LYS A 138 -19.16 14.69 -1.48
C LYS A 138 -17.76 15.33 -1.48
N ARG A 139 -17.30 15.76 -0.31
CA ARG A 139 -15.98 16.34 -0.10
C ARG A 139 -15.18 15.38 0.78
N ILE A 140 -14.02 14.93 0.31
CA ILE A 140 -13.12 14.03 1.04
C ILE A 140 -11.79 14.74 1.25
N TYR A 141 -11.17 14.55 2.41
CA TYR A 141 -9.81 15.02 2.70
C TYR A 141 -8.82 13.88 2.55
N GLN A 142 -7.69 14.17 1.92
CA GLN A 142 -6.68 13.20 1.54
C GLN A 142 -5.28 13.72 1.88
N VAL A 143 -4.38 12.79 2.15
CA VAL A 143 -2.99 13.02 2.51
C VAL A 143 -2.12 12.34 1.47
N ASP A 144 -1.11 13.04 0.94
CA ASP A 144 -0.09 12.39 0.12
C ASP A 144 0.75 11.42 0.98
N GLY A 145 0.98 10.19 0.51
CA GLY A 145 1.69 9.20 1.31
C GLY A 145 3.14 9.59 1.62
N ALA A 146 3.83 10.31 0.73
CA ALA A 146 5.19 10.78 1.00
C ALA A 146 5.17 11.88 2.08
N ASP A 147 4.20 12.80 2.03
CA ASP A 147 4.04 13.82 3.06
C ASP A 147 3.63 13.22 4.41
N PHE A 148 2.83 12.16 4.40
CA PHE A 148 2.51 11.38 5.60
C PHE A 148 3.78 10.79 6.21
N TRP A 149 4.55 10.02 5.42
CA TRP A 149 5.74 9.34 5.91
C TRP A 149 6.83 10.31 6.40
N LYS A 150 7.00 11.47 5.76
CA LYS A 150 7.88 12.55 6.26
C LYS A 150 7.47 13.05 7.65
N ALA A 151 6.19 13.05 7.97
CA ALA A 151 5.72 13.44 9.30
C ALA A 151 5.97 12.34 10.33
N VAL A 152 5.80 11.07 9.94
CA VAL A 152 6.07 9.91 10.79
C VAL A 152 7.56 9.79 11.11
N GLU A 153 8.43 10.00 10.12
CA GLU A 153 9.89 9.90 10.28
C GLU A 153 10.44 10.78 11.40
N LYS A 154 9.84 11.97 11.60
CA LYS A 154 10.22 12.89 12.69
C LYS A 154 9.80 12.39 14.06
N HIS A 155 8.77 11.56 14.13
CA HIS A 155 8.21 11.02 15.36
C HIS A 155 7.78 9.55 15.23
N PRO A 156 8.71 8.60 14.97
CA PRO A 156 8.34 7.21 14.69
C PRO A 156 7.65 6.53 15.88
N HIS A 157 7.96 6.98 17.11
CA HIS A 157 7.37 6.49 18.36
C HIS A 157 5.89 6.82 18.55
N ASP A 158 5.30 7.70 17.72
CA ASP A 158 3.88 8.04 17.78
C ASP A 158 3.00 6.90 17.25
N PHE A 159 3.57 5.94 16.51
CA PHE A 159 2.85 4.88 15.82
C PHE A 159 3.27 3.49 16.27
N ASN A 160 2.30 2.59 16.38
CA ASN A 160 2.58 1.16 16.48
C ASN A 160 2.62 0.55 15.08
N LEU A 161 3.84 0.36 14.55
CA LEU A 161 4.06 -0.21 13.21
C LEU A 161 4.01 -1.74 13.19
N LYS A 162 3.78 -2.42 14.33
CA LYS A 162 3.81 -3.88 14.44
C LYS A 162 2.79 -4.55 13.51
N ASP A 163 1.60 -3.96 13.39
CA ASP A 163 0.48 -4.50 12.62
C ASP A 163 0.33 -3.79 11.26
N TYR A 164 1.31 -2.97 10.86
CA TYR A 164 1.26 -2.26 9.59
C TYR A 164 1.40 -3.23 8.43
N GLU A 165 0.40 -3.23 7.54
CA GLU A 165 0.40 -4.02 6.32
C GLU A 165 1.35 -3.39 5.30
N ARG A 166 2.44 -4.10 4.96
CA ARG A 166 3.41 -3.65 3.96
C ARG A 166 2.73 -3.28 2.65
N LYS A 167 3.28 -2.25 2.00
CA LYS A 167 2.84 -1.68 0.72
C LYS A 167 1.43 -1.09 0.76
N SER A 168 0.86 -0.85 1.95
CA SER A 168 -0.48 -0.26 2.08
C SER A 168 -0.50 1.27 2.02
N ILE A 169 0.60 1.96 2.35
CA ILE A 169 0.74 3.42 2.21
C ILE A 169 2.04 3.74 1.48
N LEU A 170 1.93 4.29 0.28
CA LEU A 170 3.04 4.49 -0.65
C LEU A 170 3.31 5.98 -0.92
N PRO A 171 4.56 6.36 -1.26
CA PRO A 171 5.74 5.49 -1.29
C PRO A 171 6.21 5.12 0.12
N GLU A 172 6.60 3.87 0.33
CA GLU A 172 7.20 3.46 1.61
C GLU A 172 8.63 3.99 1.68
N PRO A 173 9.02 4.68 2.77
CA PRO A 173 10.37 5.18 2.92
C PRO A 173 11.34 4.04 3.29
N GLU A 174 12.61 4.20 2.95
CA GLU A 174 13.64 3.18 3.21
C GLU A 174 13.78 2.86 4.72
N TRP A 175 13.69 3.90 5.57
CA TRP A 175 13.75 3.76 7.02
C TRP A 175 12.65 2.86 7.61
N LEU A 176 11.52 2.69 6.90
CA LEU A 176 10.42 1.84 7.37
C LEU A 176 10.84 0.37 7.49
N ASN A 177 11.77 -0.09 6.65
CA ASN A 177 12.30 -1.45 6.72
C ASN A 177 13.03 -1.69 8.04
N GLU A 178 13.88 -0.74 8.44
CA GLU A 178 14.63 -0.77 9.70
C GLU A 178 13.68 -0.66 10.90
N ALA A 179 12.70 0.25 10.85
CA ALA A 179 11.69 0.42 11.89
C ALA A 179 10.84 -0.85 12.09
N LEU A 180 10.39 -1.50 11.01
CA LEU A 180 9.63 -2.75 11.10
C LEU A 180 10.49 -3.93 11.58
N THR A 181 11.76 -3.96 11.19
CA THR A 181 12.71 -4.97 11.68
C THR A 181 12.95 -4.78 13.18
N ALA A 182 13.17 -3.54 13.64
CA ALA A 182 13.24 -3.21 15.05
C ALA A 182 11.95 -3.61 15.80
N CYS A 183 10.77 -3.42 15.20
CA CYS A 183 9.49 -3.85 15.79
C CYS A 183 9.28 -5.38 15.80
N LYS A 184 9.84 -6.14 14.84
CA LYS A 184 9.78 -7.61 14.81
C LYS A 184 10.61 -8.27 15.91
N TYR A 185 11.72 -7.65 16.31
CA TYR A 185 12.64 -8.18 17.33
C TYR A 185 12.44 -7.59 18.73
N VAL A 186 11.63 -6.54 18.86
CA VAL A 186 11.20 -6.04 20.16
C VAL A 186 9.79 -6.55 20.42
N SER A 187 9.65 -7.60 21.24
CA SER A 187 8.38 -7.90 21.86
C SER A 187 8.00 -6.70 22.75
N TRP A 188 7.18 -5.80 22.22
CA TRP A 188 6.42 -4.87 23.05
C TRP A 188 5.25 -5.63 23.71
N GLU A 189 5.57 -6.76 24.33
CA GLU A 189 4.84 -7.15 25.53
C GLU A 189 5.05 -6.02 26.51
N GLN A 190 3.95 -5.51 27.06
CA GLN A 190 3.84 -4.69 28.26
C GLN A 190 5.12 -4.74 29.14
N LYS A 191 6.18 -4.00 28.79
CA LYS A 191 7.35 -3.87 29.65
C LYS A 191 6.90 -3.00 30.79
N GLY A 192 6.40 -3.64 31.84
CA GLY A 192 6.12 -3.04 33.13
C GLY A 192 7.30 -2.15 33.52
N TRP A 193 6.98 -1.02 34.15
CA TRP A 193 8.00 -0.10 34.62
C TRP A 193 8.98 -0.83 35.53
N THR A 194 10.24 -0.89 35.13
CA THR A 194 11.29 -1.51 35.96
C THR A 194 11.61 -0.61 37.15
N THR A 195 12.10 -1.20 38.24
CA THR A 195 12.50 -0.44 39.44
C THR A 195 13.53 0.64 39.13
N LYS A 196 14.42 0.41 38.16
CA LYS A 196 15.41 1.39 37.70
C LYS A 196 14.76 2.56 36.95
N GLU A 197 13.81 2.28 36.05
CA GLU A 197 13.06 3.32 35.34
C GLU A 197 12.17 4.13 36.28
N VAL A 198 11.57 3.51 37.30
CA VAL A 198 10.77 4.22 38.32
C VAL A 198 11.65 5.16 39.15
N LYS A 199 12.83 4.70 39.60
CA LYS A 199 13.79 5.58 40.30
C LYS A 199 14.20 6.76 39.43
N ARG A 200 14.52 6.49 38.17
CA ARG A 200 14.91 7.55 37.22
C ARG A 200 13.79 8.54 36.94
N LEU A 201 12.55 8.07 36.86
CA LEU A 201 11.35 8.92 36.74
C LEU A 201 11.19 9.86 37.94
N ILE A 202 11.39 9.36 39.16
CA ILE A 202 11.32 10.16 40.39
C ILE A 202 12.43 11.22 40.39
N GLU A 203 13.68 10.82 40.15
CA GLU A 203 14.84 11.73 40.10
C GLU A 203 14.64 12.88 39.11
N LEU A 204 14.14 12.58 37.90
CA LEU A 204 13.91 13.62 36.89
C LEU A 204 12.77 14.56 37.28
N ARG A 205 11.76 14.05 38.01
CA ARG A 205 10.67 14.88 38.53
C ARG A 205 11.12 15.78 39.66
N GLU A 206 11.95 15.30 40.56
CA GLU A 206 12.56 16.11 41.64
C GLU A 206 13.45 17.23 41.07
N LYS A 207 14.11 16.97 39.94
CA LYS A 207 14.89 17.97 39.19
C LYS A 207 14.02 18.96 38.40
N GLY A 208 12.69 18.84 38.45
CA GLY A 208 11.76 19.77 37.81
C GLY A 208 11.51 19.53 36.32
N HIS A 209 11.97 18.40 35.76
CA HIS A 209 11.77 18.12 34.33
C HIS A 209 10.30 17.96 33.97
N THR A 210 9.94 18.46 32.79
CA THR A 210 8.57 18.35 32.27
C THR A 210 8.26 16.90 31.86
N ASN A 211 6.97 16.55 31.74
CA ASN A 211 6.57 15.22 31.27
C ASN A 211 7.15 14.91 29.88
N GLN A 212 7.32 15.95 29.06
CA GLN A 212 7.84 15.84 27.71
C GLN A 212 9.33 15.52 27.72
N GLU A 213 10.14 16.26 28.48
CA GLU A 213 11.56 15.98 28.66
C GLU A 213 11.79 14.57 29.24
N ILE A 214 10.98 14.15 30.20
CA ILE A 214 11.07 12.81 30.79
C ILE A 214 10.70 11.73 29.76
N SER A 215 9.70 11.98 28.93
CA SER A 215 9.29 11.09 27.84
C SER A 215 10.43 10.90 26.85
N GLU A 216 11.13 11.98 26.49
CA GLU A 216 12.29 11.97 25.60
C GLU A 216 13.49 11.25 26.22
N VAL A 217 13.82 11.54 27.49
CA VAL A 217 14.96 10.93 28.21
C VAL A 217 14.76 9.43 28.47
N LEU A 218 13.53 9.00 28.75
CA LEU A 218 13.21 7.59 29.04
C LEU A 218 12.82 6.79 27.79
N GLY A 219 12.67 7.43 26.64
CA GLY A 219 12.17 6.78 25.41
C GLY A 219 10.78 6.14 25.60
N ARG A 220 9.94 6.72 26.48
CA ARG A 220 8.59 6.21 26.82
C ARG A 220 7.53 7.18 26.32
N PRO A 221 6.34 6.72 25.88
CA PRO A 221 5.27 7.62 25.46
C PRO A 221 4.82 8.59 26.57
N LEU A 222 4.54 9.85 26.20
CA LEU A 222 4.14 10.92 27.13
C LEU A 222 2.99 10.53 28.06
N TYR A 223 1.97 9.83 27.52
CA TYR A 223 0.82 9.39 28.32
C TYR A 223 1.19 8.33 29.37
N SER A 224 2.21 7.49 29.10
CA SER A 224 2.71 6.48 30.03
C SER A 224 3.40 7.14 31.22
N VAL A 225 4.24 8.14 30.95
CA VAL A 225 4.92 8.97 31.97
C VAL A 225 3.88 9.71 32.83
N LYS A 226 2.90 10.37 32.19
CA LYS A 226 1.82 11.11 32.85
C LYS A 226 0.98 10.24 33.78
N SER A 227 0.73 8.99 33.38
CA SER A 227 -0.05 7.99 34.13
C SER A 227 0.72 7.37 35.29
N LYS A 228 2.03 7.14 35.13
CA LYS A 228 2.82 6.37 36.10
C LYS A 228 3.19 7.16 37.35
N TYR A 229 3.62 8.41 37.21
CA TYR A 229 4.15 9.18 38.34
C TYR A 229 3.15 9.31 39.51
N PRO A 230 1.86 9.67 39.31
CA PRO A 230 0.90 9.75 40.41
C PRO A 230 0.67 8.41 41.13
N LYS A 231 0.74 7.29 40.40
CA LYS A 231 0.54 5.95 40.97
C LYS A 231 1.71 5.55 41.87
N VAL A 232 2.94 5.80 41.42
CA VAL A 232 4.16 5.55 42.20
C VAL A 232 4.17 6.38 43.48
N MET A 233 3.83 7.67 43.41
CA MET A 233 3.77 8.52 44.60
C MET A 233 2.68 8.06 45.59
N LYS A 234 1.53 7.56 45.10
CA LYS A 234 0.49 7.01 45.96
C LYS A 234 0.93 5.72 46.64
N GLU A 235 1.64 4.84 45.93
CA GLU A 235 2.20 3.60 46.47
C GLU A 235 3.29 3.88 47.53
N LEU A 236 4.15 4.89 47.31
CA LEU A 236 5.19 5.29 48.28
C LEU A 236 4.64 5.98 49.53
N ASN A 237 3.50 6.68 49.42
CA ASN A 237 2.88 7.38 50.55
C ASN A 237 1.92 6.47 51.36
N HIS A 238 1.68 5.23 50.93
CA HIS A 238 0.75 4.28 51.56
C HIS A 238 1.41 2.93 51.90
N GLY A 239 2.73 2.81 51.77
CA GLY A 239 3.54 1.66 52.21
C GLY A 239 4.54 2.10 53.27
#